data_AF-A0A966UYV8-F1
#
_entry.id   AF-A0A966UYV8-F1
#
_cell.length_a   1.000
_cell.length_b   1.000
_cell.length_c   1.000
_cell.angle_alpha   90.00
_cell.angle_beta   90.00
_cell.angle_gamma   90.00
#
_symmetry.space_group_name_H-M   'P 1'
#
loop_
_entity.id
_entity.type
_entity.pdbx_description
1 polymer ?
#
loop_
_entity_poly.entity_id
_entity_poly.type
_entity_poly.pdbx_seq_one_letter_code
_entity_poly.pdbx_strand_id
1 'polypeptide(L)'
;MTGLEQIVASNTNVLTSLGAADLDTKQLVADLVNAVKEPRQKQIDANKKKAEVAVSSLGLLKSALSNLQSAATELGSVGKLNKLSISNSNSGVVVAEAGNGAVALPGNHSLTVTQLAQAKRIASGGFAASSSVVSPTVFTLTLDKAITVPAGTTVSGLVSAINASGSAVSARSTPTRRSWPSPSSA
;
A
#
# COMPACT_ATOMS: atom_id res chain seq x y z
N MET A 1 9.90 -14.05 97.54
CA MET A 1 9.17 -13.19 96.59
C MET A 1 10.05 -11.97 96.31
N THR A 2 9.99 -11.46 95.06
CA THR A 2 10.74 -10.32 94.45
C THR A 2 12.23 -10.58 94.20
N GLY A 3 12.77 -10.69 92.98
CA GLY A 3 12.36 -10.21 91.65
C GLY A 3 13.57 -9.50 91.04
N LEU A 4 14.22 -9.99 89.99
CA LEU A 4 13.94 -9.65 88.59
C LEU A 4 13.79 -8.14 88.29
N GLU A 5 14.81 -7.33 88.58
CA GLU A 5 15.10 -6.13 87.78
C GLU A 5 16.55 -6.25 87.26
N GLN A 6 16.70 -6.79 86.04
CA GLN A 6 17.17 -6.06 84.86
C GLN A 6 18.65 -5.65 84.95
N ILE A 7 19.62 -6.30 84.27
CA ILE A 7 19.69 -6.59 82.83
C ILE A 7 19.09 -5.46 81.97
N VAL A 8 19.34 -4.19 82.31
CA VAL A 8 19.24 -3.07 81.35
C VAL A 8 20.33 -2.04 81.66
N ALA A 9 21.60 -2.44 81.52
CA ALA A 9 22.70 -1.47 81.42
C ALA A 9 23.84 -1.93 80.51
N SER A 10 23.66 -3.03 79.77
CA SER A 10 24.73 -3.63 78.95
C SER A 10 24.48 -3.56 77.44
N ASN A 11 23.77 -2.53 76.93
CA ASN A 11 23.54 -2.46 75.48
C ASN A 11 23.55 -1.07 74.81
N THR A 12 24.00 -0.02 75.49
CA THR A 12 23.93 1.34 74.88
C THR A 12 25.28 2.02 74.65
N ASN A 13 26.41 1.48 75.12
CA ASN A 13 27.67 2.26 75.08
C ASN A 13 28.92 1.57 74.55
N VAL A 14 28.81 0.38 73.95
CA VAL A 14 29.98 -0.28 73.32
C VAL A 14 30.18 0.20 71.87
N LEU A 15 29.13 0.71 71.21
CA LEU A 15 29.19 1.27 69.85
C LEU A 15 29.55 2.77 69.84
N THR A 16 29.23 3.51 70.91
CA THR A 16 29.55 4.95 71.06
C THR A 16 30.97 5.21 71.55
N SER A 17 31.60 4.28 72.29
CA SER A 17 32.98 4.45 72.79
C SER A 17 34.07 4.23 71.74
N LEU A 18 33.70 3.73 70.55
CA LEU A 18 34.60 3.53 69.41
C LEU A 18 34.56 4.68 68.39
N GLY A 19 34.01 5.85 68.76
CA GLY A 19 34.08 7.07 67.95
C GLY A 19 33.17 7.09 66.71
N ALA A 20 32.20 6.19 66.62
CA ALA A 20 31.34 6.00 65.46
C ALA A 20 29.93 6.60 65.61
N ALA A 21 29.79 7.70 66.36
CA ALA A 21 28.48 8.29 66.65
C ALA A 21 27.81 9.01 65.46
N ASP A 22 28.50 9.14 64.32
CA ASP A 22 27.96 9.81 63.13
C ASP A 22 28.12 8.99 61.83
N LEU A 23 28.36 7.69 61.98
CA LEU A 23 28.27 6.78 60.84
C LEU A 23 26.80 6.49 60.60
N ASP A 24 26.19 7.25 59.68
CA ASP A 24 24.91 6.90 59.09
C ASP A 24 25.07 5.53 58.42
N THR A 25 24.79 4.49 59.20
CA THR A 25 24.93 3.09 58.79
C THR A 25 24.09 2.78 57.55
N LYS A 26 23.02 3.55 57.28
CA LYS A 26 22.27 3.44 56.03
C LYS A 26 23.06 4.02 54.86
N GLN A 27 23.72 5.15 55.07
CA GLN A 27 24.61 5.76 54.08
C GLN A 27 25.84 4.88 53.80
N LEU A 28 26.48 4.31 54.82
CA LEU A 28 27.60 3.39 54.65
C LEU A 28 27.21 2.10 53.92
N VAL A 29 26.04 1.54 54.24
CA VAL A 29 25.51 0.36 53.53
C VAL A 29 25.14 0.73 52.09
N ALA A 30 24.55 1.89 51.86
CA ALA A 30 24.26 2.38 50.50
C ALA A 30 25.54 2.58 49.70
N ASP A 31 26.58 3.18 50.28
CA ASP A 31 27.87 3.42 49.65
C ASP A 31 28.61 2.11 49.36
N LEU A 32 28.56 1.13 50.26
CA LEU A 32 29.16 -0.18 50.05
C LEU A 32 28.40 -1.00 48.99
N VAL A 33 27.07 -0.97 49.00
CA VAL A 33 26.23 -1.60 47.98
C VAL A 33 26.45 -0.94 46.62
N ASN A 34 26.55 0.38 46.57
CA ASN A 34 26.87 1.11 45.35
C ASN A 34 28.28 0.77 44.85
N ALA A 35 29.29 0.76 45.72
CA ALA A 35 30.66 0.40 45.37
C ALA A 35 30.79 -1.04 44.83
N VAL A 36 29.94 -1.97 45.30
CA VAL A 36 29.88 -3.34 44.77
C VAL A 36 29.06 -3.44 43.48
N LYS A 37 27.99 -2.64 43.35
CA LYS A 37 27.07 -2.66 42.18
C LYS A 37 27.66 -1.95 40.97
N GLU A 38 28.34 -0.83 41.17
CA GLU A 38 28.93 0.00 40.12
C GLU A 38 29.86 -0.75 39.16
N PRO A 39 30.83 -1.59 39.61
CA PRO A 39 31.68 -2.34 38.69
C PRO A 39 30.91 -3.39 37.87
N ARG A 40 29.89 -4.03 38.46
CA ARG A 40 29.01 -4.96 37.72
C ARG A 40 28.17 -4.22 36.68
N GLN A 41 27.63 -3.06 37.04
CA GLN A 41 26.88 -2.22 36.12
C GLN A 41 27.75 -1.74 34.95
N LYS A 42 28.99 -1.29 35.23
CA LYS A 42 29.96 -0.90 34.19
C LYS A 42 30.28 -2.04 33.22
N GLN A 43 30.43 -3.28 33.71
CA GLN A 43 30.64 -4.44 32.84
C GLN A 43 29.42 -4.73 31.95
N ILE A 44 28.20 -4.66 32.51
CA ILE A 44 26.96 -4.84 31.76
C ILE A 44 26.82 -3.75 30.69
N ASP A 45 27.05 -2.49 31.04
CA ASP A 45 26.95 -1.35 30.12
C ASP A 45 28.00 -1.43 29.00
N ALA A 46 29.22 -1.87 29.32
CA ALA A 46 30.28 -2.11 28.33
C ALA A 46 29.90 -3.23 27.36
N ASN A 47 29.36 -4.34 27.87
CA ASN A 47 28.88 -5.46 27.05
C ASN A 47 27.69 -5.05 26.18
N LYS A 48 26.76 -4.26 26.72
CA LYS A 48 25.60 -3.72 25.99
C LYS A 48 26.07 -2.81 24.85
N LYS A 49 26.97 -1.87 25.13
CA LYS A 49 27.53 -0.97 24.11
C LYS A 49 28.28 -1.73 23.02
N LYS A 50 29.04 -2.78 23.38
CA LYS A 50 29.71 -3.66 22.41
C LYS A 50 28.70 -4.40 21.52
N ALA A 51 27.62 -4.92 22.10
CA ALA A 51 26.54 -5.57 21.36
C ALA A 51 25.80 -4.60 20.43
N GLU A 52 25.47 -3.39 20.89
CA GLU A 52 24.81 -2.34 20.09
C GLU A 52 25.66 -1.90 18.89
N VAL A 53 26.98 -1.74 19.09
CA VAL A 53 27.92 -1.43 18.01
C VAL A 53 27.99 -2.57 17.00
N ALA A 54 28.03 -3.82 17.46
CA ALA A 54 28.04 -4.99 16.57
C ALA A 54 26.74 -5.13 15.76
N VAL A 55 25.58 -4.87 16.38
CA VAL A 55 24.28 -4.87 15.69
C VAL A 55 24.22 -3.73 14.66
N SER A 56 24.71 -2.54 15.02
CA SER A 56 24.71 -1.38 14.13
C SER A 56 25.61 -1.60 12.91
N SER A 57 26.82 -2.13 13.11
CA SER A 57 27.74 -2.42 12.00
C SER A 57 27.21 -3.53 11.09
N LEU A 58 26.57 -4.56 11.66
CA LEU A 58 25.90 -5.60 10.87
C LEU A 58 24.68 -5.05 10.11
N GLY A 59 23.94 -4.12 10.72
CA GLY A 59 22.82 -3.42 10.07
C GLY A 59 23.26 -2.59 8.87
N LEU A 60 24.37 -1.85 9.01
CA LEU A 60 24.98 -1.11 7.90
C LEU A 60 25.45 -2.04 6.78
N LEU A 61 26.11 -3.15 7.12
CA LEU A 61 26.55 -4.16 6.14
C LEU A 61 25.35 -4.76 5.41
N LYS A 62 24.28 -5.13 6.13
CA LYS A 62 23.05 -5.64 5.53
C LYS A 62 22.42 -4.64 4.57
N SER A 63 22.39 -3.35 4.95
CA SER A 63 21.87 -2.30 4.07
C SER A 63 22.71 -2.15 2.80
N ALA A 64 24.04 -2.16 2.92
CA ALA A 64 24.94 -2.09 1.77
C ALA A 64 24.78 -3.30 0.84
N LEU A 65 24.65 -4.50 1.39
CA LEU A 65 24.43 -5.72 0.62
C LEU A 65 23.05 -5.74 -0.04
N SER A 66 22.01 -5.25 0.64
CA SER A 66 20.66 -5.11 0.06
C SER A 66 20.68 -4.15 -1.12
N ASN A 67 21.37 -3.01 -1.01
CA ASN A 67 21.49 -2.06 -2.10
C ASN A 67 22.25 -2.65 -3.29
N LEU A 68 23.33 -3.38 -3.04
CA LEU A 68 24.07 -4.09 -4.08
C LEU A 68 23.20 -5.16 -4.77
N GLN A 69 22.44 -5.93 -4.00
CA GLN A 69 21.51 -6.94 -4.53
C GLN A 69 20.45 -6.29 -5.43
N SER A 70 19.86 -5.16 -5.01
CA SER A 70 18.90 -4.42 -5.83
C SER A 70 19.54 -3.95 -7.13
N ALA A 71 20.70 -3.31 -7.08
CA ALA A 71 21.41 -2.84 -8.26
C ALA A 71 21.77 -3.99 -9.22
N ALA A 72 22.23 -5.12 -8.69
CA ALA A 72 22.54 -6.31 -9.48
C ALA A 72 21.29 -6.94 -10.12
N THR A 73 20.15 -6.93 -9.42
CA THR A 73 18.87 -7.41 -9.96
C THR A 73 18.36 -6.49 -11.06
N GLU A 74 18.51 -5.17 -10.91
CA GLU A 74 18.15 -4.23 -11.96
C GLU A 74 19.00 -4.38 -13.21
N LEU A 75 20.31 -4.62 -13.04
CA LEU A 75 21.23 -4.85 -14.15
C LEU A 75 20.99 -6.21 -14.84
N GLY A 76 20.70 -7.26 -14.06
CA GLY A 76 20.39 -8.60 -14.58
C GLY A 76 19.05 -8.69 -15.33
N SER A 77 18.21 -7.66 -15.27
CA SER A 77 16.99 -7.60 -16.06
C SER A 77 17.34 -7.36 -17.54
N VAL A 78 17.43 -8.45 -18.31
CA VAL A 78 17.74 -8.48 -19.76
C VAL A 78 16.90 -7.47 -20.57
N GLY A 79 15.67 -7.19 -20.14
CA GLY A 79 14.79 -6.21 -20.77
C GLY A 79 15.25 -4.74 -20.64
N LYS A 80 16.14 -4.41 -19.70
CA LYS A 80 16.71 -3.06 -19.55
C LYS A 80 18.00 -2.86 -20.37
N LEU A 81 18.76 -3.91 -20.63
CA LEU A 81 20.05 -3.84 -21.34
C LEU A 81 19.90 -3.74 -22.86
N ASN A 82 18.87 -4.37 -23.43
CA ASN A 82 18.57 -4.35 -24.87
C ASN A 82 17.37 -3.44 -25.21
N LYS A 83 17.24 -2.29 -24.52
CA LYS A 83 16.16 -1.34 -24.80
C LYS A 83 16.32 -0.75 -26.20
N LEU A 84 15.32 -0.96 -27.04
CA LEU A 84 15.21 -0.27 -28.33
C LEU A 84 14.69 1.15 -28.11
N SER A 85 15.33 2.11 -28.75
CA SER A 85 14.84 3.49 -28.83
C SER A 85 14.05 3.66 -30.11
N ILE A 86 12.85 4.23 -30.03
CA ILE A 86 12.01 4.52 -31.19
C ILE A 86 12.14 6.00 -31.54
N SER A 87 12.58 6.29 -32.75
CA SER A 87 12.49 7.62 -33.35
C SER A 87 11.35 7.63 -34.37
N ASN A 88 10.30 8.39 -34.08
CA ASN A 88 9.13 8.52 -34.95
C ASN A 88 9.07 9.95 -35.51
N SER A 89 8.96 10.06 -36.83
CA SER A 89 8.88 11.34 -37.55
C SER A 89 7.52 12.03 -37.43
N ASN A 90 6.45 11.32 -37.06
CA ASN A 90 5.11 11.88 -36.92
C ASN A 90 4.32 11.24 -35.75
N SER A 91 4.65 11.66 -34.53
CA SER A 91 4.00 11.19 -33.29
C SER A 91 2.55 11.68 -33.12
N GLY A 92 2.09 12.64 -33.92
CA GLY A 92 0.70 13.12 -33.90
C GLY A 92 -0.29 12.16 -34.56
N VAL A 93 0.19 11.27 -35.43
CA VAL A 93 -0.66 10.32 -36.18
C VAL A 93 -0.55 8.90 -35.62
N VAL A 94 0.66 8.46 -35.24
CA VAL A 94 0.89 7.12 -34.67
C VAL A 94 1.90 7.25 -33.53
N VAL A 95 1.62 6.58 -32.41
CA VAL A 95 2.60 6.32 -31.36
C VAL A 95 2.94 4.84 -31.40
N ALA A 96 4.22 4.52 -31.32
CA ALA A 96 4.71 3.15 -31.32
C ALA A 96 5.56 2.91 -30.08
N GLU A 97 5.42 1.73 -29.49
CA GLU A 97 6.21 1.27 -28.35
C GLU A 97 6.89 -0.04 -28.70
N ALA A 98 8.16 -0.19 -28.32
CA ALA A 98 8.89 -1.44 -28.52
C ALA A 98 8.59 -2.36 -27.34
N GLY A 99 8.04 -3.54 -27.61
CA GLY A 99 7.86 -4.58 -26.61
C GLY A 99 9.19 -5.12 -26.08
N ASN A 100 9.17 -5.72 -24.88
CA ASN A 100 10.37 -6.32 -24.29
C ASN A 100 10.77 -7.61 -25.00
N GLY A 101 12.05 -7.70 -25.40
CA GLY A 101 12.75 -8.95 -25.72
C GLY A 101 12.36 -9.61 -27.05
N ALA A 102 13.33 -9.75 -27.97
CA ALA A 102 13.31 -10.57 -29.19
C ALA A 102 12.18 -10.35 -30.24
N VAL A 103 11.05 -9.75 -29.89
CA VAL A 103 9.89 -9.52 -30.78
C VAL A 103 10.06 -8.25 -31.59
N ALA A 104 10.60 -7.21 -30.98
CA ALA A 104 10.95 -5.98 -31.67
C ALA A 104 12.34 -6.12 -32.28
N LEU A 105 12.42 -6.03 -33.61
CA LEU A 105 13.68 -6.06 -34.35
C LEU A 105 14.14 -4.63 -34.62
N PRO A 106 15.43 -4.32 -34.47
CA PRO A 106 15.96 -3.02 -34.86
C PRO A 106 15.84 -2.85 -36.38
N GLY A 107 15.34 -1.70 -36.82
CA GLY A 107 15.21 -1.39 -38.24
C GLY A 107 14.33 -0.19 -38.51
N ASN A 108 14.28 0.20 -39.78
CA ASN A 108 13.43 1.27 -40.26
C ASN A 108 12.09 0.66 -40.72
N HIS A 109 10.99 1.14 -40.15
CA HIS A 109 9.65 0.72 -40.52
C HIS A 109 8.90 1.90 -41.15
N SER A 110 8.31 1.68 -42.32
CA SER A 110 7.43 2.65 -42.98
C SER A 110 5.97 2.30 -42.70
N LEU A 111 5.20 3.27 -42.20
CA LEU A 111 3.80 3.09 -41.83
C LEU A 111 2.95 4.11 -42.59
N THR A 112 1.94 3.61 -43.29
CA THR A 112 0.93 4.44 -43.97
C THR A 112 -0.42 4.17 -43.35
N VAL A 113 -1.02 5.18 -42.72
CA VAL A 113 -2.36 5.09 -42.14
C VAL A 113 -3.37 5.52 -43.20
N THR A 114 -4.19 4.59 -43.67
CA THR A 114 -5.22 4.87 -44.68
C THR A 114 -6.59 5.15 -44.06
N GLN A 115 -6.93 4.48 -42.96
CA GLN A 115 -8.19 4.64 -42.27
C GLN A 115 -8.06 4.30 -40.78
N LEU A 116 -8.73 5.08 -39.93
CA LEU A 116 -8.84 4.78 -38.50
C LEU A 116 -9.95 3.76 -38.25
N ALA A 117 -9.67 2.79 -37.39
CA ALA A 117 -10.71 1.91 -36.87
C ALA A 117 -11.71 2.74 -36.05
N GLN A 118 -13.00 2.59 -36.36
CA GLN A 118 -14.08 3.27 -35.66
C GLN A 118 -14.94 2.25 -34.91
N ALA A 119 -15.39 2.61 -33.71
CA ALA A 119 -16.36 1.81 -33.00
C ALA A 119 -17.74 1.90 -33.69
N LYS A 120 -18.36 0.75 -33.95
CA LYS A 120 -19.74 0.71 -34.47
C LYS A 120 -20.71 1.17 -33.39
N ARG A 121 -21.56 2.14 -33.72
CA ARG A 121 -22.65 2.61 -32.83
C ARG A 121 -23.98 2.41 -33.54
N ILE A 122 -24.93 1.80 -32.84
CA ILE A 122 -26.30 1.62 -33.32
C ILE A 122 -27.21 2.37 -32.36
N ALA A 123 -28.05 3.25 -32.89
CA ALA A 123 -29.11 3.90 -32.14
C ALA A 123 -30.42 3.16 -32.40
N SER A 124 -31.15 2.84 -31.33
CA SER A 124 -32.52 2.36 -31.45
C SER A 124 -33.46 3.50 -31.84
N GLY A 125 -34.71 3.16 -32.18
CA GLY A 125 -35.80 4.13 -32.16
C GLY A 125 -35.92 4.84 -30.80
N GLY A 126 -36.59 5.98 -30.80
CA GLY A 126 -36.84 6.77 -29.60
C GLY A 126 -37.90 6.15 -28.68
N PHE A 127 -37.67 6.23 -27.37
CA PHE A 127 -38.64 5.91 -26.34
C PHE A 127 -39.01 7.17 -25.57
N ALA A 128 -40.23 7.22 -25.01
CA ALA A 128 -40.72 8.39 -24.28
C ALA A 128 -39.90 8.67 -23.00
N ALA A 129 -39.50 7.62 -22.28
CA ALA A 129 -38.67 7.70 -21.08
C ALA A 129 -37.80 6.45 -20.91
N SER A 130 -36.82 6.51 -20.00
CA SER A 130 -36.01 5.33 -19.62
C SER A 130 -36.82 4.24 -18.92
N SER A 131 -37.98 4.60 -18.34
CA SER A 131 -38.95 3.68 -17.74
C SER A 131 -39.92 3.08 -18.74
N SER A 132 -39.92 3.53 -20.01
CA SER A 132 -40.79 2.95 -21.04
C SER A 132 -40.45 1.48 -21.27
N VAL A 133 -41.47 0.64 -21.41
CA VAL A 133 -41.32 -0.78 -21.74
C VAL A 133 -40.83 -0.91 -23.19
N VAL A 134 -39.79 -1.72 -23.41
CA VAL A 134 -39.20 -1.96 -24.73
C VAL A 134 -40.05 -2.92 -25.57
N SER A 135 -40.56 -3.98 -24.93
CA SER A 135 -41.42 -4.97 -25.58
C SER A 135 -42.40 -5.58 -24.57
N PRO A 136 -43.68 -5.77 -24.95
CA PRO A 136 -44.66 -6.49 -24.13
C PRO A 136 -44.42 -8.01 -24.13
N THR A 137 -43.60 -8.54 -25.04
CA THR A 137 -43.29 -9.98 -25.15
C THR A 137 -41.80 -10.23 -24.95
N VAL A 138 -41.46 -11.47 -24.57
CA VAL A 138 -40.06 -11.93 -24.51
C VAL A 138 -39.46 -11.93 -25.91
N PHE A 139 -38.22 -11.49 -26.05
CA PHE A 139 -37.48 -11.59 -27.30
C PHE A 139 -35.99 -11.81 -27.05
N THR A 140 -35.28 -12.30 -28.07
CA THR A 140 -33.83 -12.47 -28.02
C THR A 140 -33.16 -11.36 -28.80
N LEU A 141 -32.30 -10.59 -28.13
CA LEU A 141 -31.43 -9.61 -28.75
C LEU A 141 -30.07 -10.26 -29.05
N THR A 142 -29.70 -10.37 -30.32
CA THR A 142 -28.40 -10.91 -30.74
C THR A 142 -27.46 -9.76 -31.08
N LEU A 143 -26.40 -9.61 -30.28
CA LEU A 143 -25.28 -8.71 -30.56
C LEU A 143 -24.05 -9.56 -30.92
N ASP A 144 -23.03 -9.57 -30.07
CA ASP A 144 -21.96 -10.58 -30.08
C ASP A 144 -22.37 -11.87 -29.34
N LYS A 145 -23.39 -11.77 -28.48
CA LYS A 145 -24.02 -12.87 -27.75
C LYS A 145 -25.54 -12.72 -27.80
N ALA A 146 -26.24 -13.83 -27.61
CA ALA A 146 -27.69 -13.83 -27.47
C ALA A 146 -28.08 -13.44 -26.04
N ILE A 147 -28.93 -12.41 -25.93
CA ILE A 147 -29.47 -11.92 -24.66
C ILE A 147 -30.98 -12.11 -24.68
N THR A 148 -31.50 -12.95 -23.79
CA THR A 148 -32.94 -13.10 -23.61
C THR A 148 -33.47 -11.92 -22.80
N VAL A 149 -34.37 -11.13 -23.40
CA VAL A 149 -34.99 -9.97 -22.78
C VAL A 149 -36.42 -10.35 -22.35
N PRO A 150 -36.71 -10.39 -21.04
CA PRO A 150 -38.05 -10.70 -20.54
C PRO A 150 -39.10 -9.68 -20.98
N ALA A 151 -40.36 -10.12 -21.06
CA ALA A 151 -41.51 -9.24 -21.26
C ALA A 151 -41.55 -8.14 -20.18
N GLY A 152 -41.91 -6.91 -20.57
CA GLY A 152 -42.02 -5.79 -19.63
C GLY A 152 -40.70 -5.12 -19.25
N THR A 153 -39.58 -5.54 -19.84
CA THR A 153 -38.28 -4.90 -19.61
C THR A 153 -38.30 -3.43 -20.04
N THR A 154 -37.93 -2.52 -19.15
CA THR A 154 -37.81 -1.09 -19.45
C THR A 154 -36.55 -0.79 -20.24
N VAL A 155 -36.46 0.39 -20.87
CA VAL A 155 -35.23 0.84 -21.56
C VAL A 155 -34.02 0.80 -20.61
N SER A 156 -34.20 1.25 -19.37
CA SER A 156 -33.15 1.18 -18.35
C SER A 156 -32.79 -0.26 -18.00
N GLY A 157 -33.79 -1.14 -17.89
CA GLY A 157 -33.57 -2.57 -17.65
C GLY A 157 -32.79 -3.24 -18.79
N LEU A 158 -33.09 -2.88 -20.04
CA LEU A 158 -32.38 -3.40 -21.22
C LEU A 158 -30.93 -2.92 -21.25
N VAL A 159 -30.68 -1.64 -20.93
CA VAL A 159 -29.31 -1.11 -20.83
C VAL A 159 -28.49 -1.88 -19.80
N SER A 160 -29.07 -2.13 -18.62
CA SER A 160 -28.43 -2.93 -17.58
C SER A 160 -28.21 -4.38 -18.01
N ALA A 161 -29.19 -5.00 -18.68
CA ALA A 161 -29.08 -6.38 -19.16
C ALA A 161 -27.95 -6.55 -20.20
N ILE A 162 -27.79 -5.58 -21.12
CA ILE A 162 -26.70 -5.58 -22.10
C ILE A 162 -25.34 -5.39 -21.41
N ASN A 163 -25.24 -4.45 -20.47
CA ASN A 163 -23.97 -4.21 -19.77
C ASN A 163 -23.60 -5.35 -18.80
N ALA A 164 -24.57 -6.15 -18.35
CA ALA A 164 -24.36 -7.30 -17.49
C ALA A 164 -24.16 -8.64 -18.25
N SER A 165 -24.39 -8.69 -19.57
CA SER A 165 -24.30 -9.94 -20.35
C SER A 165 -22.87 -10.45 -20.56
N GLY A 166 -21.85 -9.66 -20.19
CA GLY A 166 -20.45 -9.96 -20.51
C GLY A 166 -20.16 -9.93 -22.01
N SER A 167 -20.96 -9.16 -22.76
CA SER A 167 -20.75 -8.85 -24.17
C SER A 167 -19.63 -7.83 -24.37
N ALA A 168 -19.00 -7.82 -25.54
CA ALA A 168 -18.00 -6.81 -25.92
C ALA A 168 -18.63 -5.44 -26.27
N VAL A 169 -19.95 -5.31 -26.18
CA VAL A 169 -20.72 -4.10 -26.49
C VAL A 169 -21.17 -3.40 -25.21
N SER A 170 -21.39 -2.08 -25.29
CA SER A 170 -21.93 -1.30 -24.18
C SER A 170 -23.20 -0.55 -24.59
N ALA A 171 -24.17 -0.49 -23.69
CA ALA A 171 -25.43 0.22 -23.88
C ALA A 171 -25.52 1.47 -23.00
N ARG A 172 -26.16 2.52 -23.53
CA ARG A 172 -26.45 3.77 -22.81
C ARG A 172 -27.74 4.41 -23.34
N SER A 173 -28.61 4.84 -22.44
CA SER A 173 -29.73 5.71 -22.79
C SER A 173 -29.25 7.16 -22.90
N THR A 174 -29.65 7.85 -23.98
CA THR A 174 -29.32 9.26 -24.22
C THR A 174 -30.62 10.04 -24.36
N PRO A 175 -30.87 11.07 -23.52
CA PRO A 175 -32.04 11.93 -23.68
C PRO A 175 -31.99 12.66 -25.03
N THR A 176 -33.05 12.55 -25.83
CA THR A 176 -33.13 13.17 -27.17
C THR A 176 -33.80 14.54 -27.17
N ARG A 177 -34.47 14.93 -26.08
CA ARG A 177 -34.97 16.30 -25.85
C ARG A 177 -34.30 16.90 -24.63
N ARG A 178 -33.59 18.02 -24.82
CA ARG A 178 -33.29 18.96 -23.74
C ARG A 178 -34.62 19.57 -23.30
N SER A 179 -35.06 19.29 -22.08
CA SER A 179 -36.11 20.07 -21.42
C SER A 179 -35.55 21.48 -21.19
N TRP A 180 -35.88 22.43 -22.07
CA TRP A 180 -35.69 23.84 -21.75
C TRP A 180 -36.70 24.19 -20.65
N PRO A 181 -36.31 24.83 -19.54
CA PRO A 181 -37.27 25.33 -18.57
C PRO A 181 -38.14 26.40 -19.26
N SER A 182 -39.45 26.18 -19.29
CA SER A 182 -40.39 27.21 -19.75
C SER A 182 -40.40 28.38 -18.76
N PRO A 183 -40.36 29.64 -19.23
CA PRO A 183 -40.51 30.79 -18.34
C PRO A 183 -41.88 30.72 -17.65
N SER A 184 -41.90 30.82 -16.32
CA SER A 184 -43.13 30.88 -15.55
C SER A 184 -43.91 32.13 -15.97
N SER A 185 -45.10 31.95 -16.52
CA SER A 185 -46.06 33.04 -16.69
C SER A 185 -46.50 33.53 -15.31
N ALA A 186 -46.17 34.79 -15.02
CA ALA A 186 -46.76 35.57 -13.93
C ALA A 186 -48.22 35.92 -14.23
#